data_AF-A0A5J4SWP1-F1
#
_entry.id   AF-A0A5J4SWP1-F1
#
_cell.length_a   1.000
_cell.length_b   1.000
_cell.length_c   1.000
_cell.angle_alpha   90.00
_cell.angle_beta   90.00
_cell.angle_gamma   90.00
#
_symmetry.space_group_name_H-M   'P 1'
#
loop_
_entity.id
_entity.type
_entity.pdbx_description
1 polymer ?
#
loop_
_entity_poly.entity_id
_entity_poly.type
_entity_poly.pdbx_seq_one_letter_code
_entity_poly.pdbx_strand_id
1 'polypeptide(L)' 'MSEKITSDRDYYIVDSMPLEVCKLSLSSRCRISKEDIHTCLDTGYCATQKIYYYGYKLHAICSIEGVF' A
#
# COMPACT_ATOMS: atom_id res chain seq x y z
N MET A 1 3.74 16.24 -4.72
CA MET A 1 2.31 16.06 -4.35
C MET A 1 1.60 15.77 -5.66
N SER A 2 0.99 14.60 -5.80
CA SER A 2 0.42 14.12 -7.08
C SER A 2 -0.41 15.21 -7.73
N GLU A 3 0.12 15.84 -8.77
CA GLU A 3 -0.71 16.62 -9.67
C GLU A 3 -1.76 15.64 -10.17
N LYS A 4 -3.01 15.90 -9.76
CA LYS A 4 -4.25 15.18 -10.08
C LYS A 4 -4.05 14.05 -11.07
N ILE A 5 -4.39 12.82 -10.67
CA ILE A 5 -4.69 11.70 -11.60
C ILE A 5 -5.37 12.33 -12.83
N THR A 6 -4.62 12.42 -13.94
CA THR A 6 -4.88 13.44 -14.96
C THR A 6 -6.19 13.12 -15.64
N SER A 7 -7.27 13.85 -15.32
CA SER A 7 -8.66 13.56 -15.76
C SER A 7 -8.88 13.56 -17.28
N ASP A 8 -7.82 13.77 -18.05
CA ASP A 8 -7.69 13.58 -19.50
C ASP A 8 -7.74 12.09 -19.92
N ARG A 9 -7.52 11.14 -19.01
CA ARG A 9 -7.42 9.71 -19.39
C ARG A 9 -8.61 8.89 -18.93
N ASP A 10 -9.10 8.04 -19.82
CA ASP A 10 -10.27 7.18 -19.59
C ASP A 10 -9.96 5.93 -18.75
N TYR A 11 -8.70 5.46 -18.75
CA TYR A 11 -8.29 4.22 -18.10
C TYR A 11 -6.97 4.37 -17.35
N TYR A 12 -6.90 3.73 -16.18
CA TYR A 12 -5.68 3.62 -15.36
C TYR A 12 -5.47 2.17 -14.94
N ILE A 13 -4.19 1.81 -14.78
CA ILE A 13 -3.78 0.54 -14.21
C ILE A 13 -3.50 0.79 -12.73
N VAL A 14 -4.13 -0.01 -11.86
CA VAL A 14 -3.88 0.03 -10.42
C VAL A 14 -3.23 -1.28 -10.01
N ASP A 15 -2.05 -1.19 -9.42
CA ASP A 15 -1.40 -2.32 -8.77
C ASP A 15 -1.35 -2.11 -7.25
N SER A 16 -1.36 -3.20 -6.50
CA SER A 16 -1.33 -3.18 -5.05
C SER A 16 -0.18 -4.04 -4.53
N MET A 17 0.72 -3.45 -3.76
CA MET A 17 1.85 -4.18 -3.16
C MET A 17 1.81 -4.10 -1.63
N PRO A 18 1.92 -5.23 -0.92
CA PRO A 18 2.12 -5.21 0.52
C PRO A 18 3.53 -4.72 0.86
N LEU A 19 3.63 -3.75 1.75
CA LEU A 19 4.89 -3.31 2.36
C LEU A 19 4.90 -3.77 3.83
N GLU A 20 5.49 -4.93 4.08
CA GLU A 20 5.63 -5.48 5.43
C GLU A 20 6.60 -4.62 6.26
N VAL A 21 6.14 -4.13 7.40
CA VAL A 21 6.99 -3.41 8.37
C VAL A 21 7.58 -4.39 9.40
N CYS A 22 6.77 -5.34 9.87
CA CYS A 22 7.25 -6.45 10.69
C CYS A 22 6.39 -7.70 10.52
N LYS A 23 6.93 -8.83 11.00
CA LYS A 23 6.19 -10.09 11.08
C LYS A 23 4.99 -9.96 12.01
N LEU A 24 3.91 -10.67 11.69
CA LEU A 24 2.68 -10.65 12.50
C LEU A 24 2.88 -10.99 13.98
N SER A 25 3.82 -11.89 14.29
CA SER A 25 4.17 -12.25 15.66
C SER A 25 4.71 -11.09 16.50
N LEU A 26 5.17 -10.01 15.85
CA LEU A 26 5.76 -8.82 16.46
C LEU A 26 4.88 -7.57 16.35
N SER A 27 3.71 -7.66 15.72
CA SER A 27 2.82 -6.50 15.48
C SER A 27 2.43 -5.79 16.79
N SER A 28 2.17 -6.56 17.84
CA SER A 28 1.84 -6.05 19.18
C SER A 28 2.95 -5.17 19.78
N ARG A 29 4.22 -5.50 19.49
CA ARG A 29 5.41 -4.79 19.99
C ARG A 29 5.84 -3.62 19.10
N CYS A 30 5.32 -3.54 17.87
CA CYS A 30 5.63 -2.43 16.97
C CYS A 30 5.12 -1.12 17.57
N ARG A 31 5.94 -0.08 17.58
CA ARG A 31 5.58 1.26 18.06
C ARG A 31 5.42 2.29 16.93
N ILE A 32 5.80 1.92 15.72
CA ILE A 32 5.80 2.81 14.56
C ILE A 32 4.35 3.12 14.19
N SER A 33 4.05 4.40 13.99
CA SER A 33 2.80 4.88 13.39
C SER A 33 1.54 4.32 14.05
N LYS A 34 1.40 4.49 15.37
CA LYS A 34 0.21 4.02 16.13
C LYS A 34 -0.74 5.13 16.57
N GLU A 35 -0.29 6.38 16.47
CA GLU A 35 -0.97 7.53 17.06
C GLU A 35 -1.90 8.25 16.10
N ASP A 36 -1.69 8.12 14.79
CA ASP A 36 -2.57 8.65 13.75
C ASP A 36 -3.20 7.50 12.94
N ILE A 37 -4.53 7.47 12.90
CA ILE A 37 -5.34 6.45 12.20
C ILE A 37 -5.09 6.47 10.69
N HIS A 38 -4.78 7.63 10.10
CA HIS A 38 -4.56 7.73 8.66
C HIS A 38 -3.22 7.14 8.22
N THR A 39 -2.27 7.07 9.14
CA THR A 39 -0.94 6.53 8.90
C THR A 39 -0.72 5.23 9.66
N CYS A 40 -1.74 4.68 10.32
CA CYS A 40 -1.55 3.49 11.13
C CYS A 40 -1.29 2.25 10.29
N LEU A 41 -0.41 1.39 10.80
CA LEU A 41 -0.13 0.08 10.20
C LEU A 41 -1.34 -0.85 10.39
N ASP A 42 -1.60 -1.71 9.41
CA ASP A 42 -2.68 -2.68 9.48
C ASP A 42 -2.19 -4.10 9.17
N THR A 43 -2.96 -5.09 9.60
CA THR A 43 -2.76 -6.51 9.29
C THR A 43 -3.48 -6.85 8.00
N GLY A 44 -2.74 -7.30 6.99
CA GLY A 44 -3.29 -7.69 5.69
C GLY A 44 -2.85 -9.07 5.23
N TYR A 45 -3.51 -9.55 4.18
CA TYR A 45 -3.11 -10.75 3.45
C TYR A 45 -2.98 -10.43 1.95
N CYS A 46 -1.87 -10.85 1.35
CA CYS A 46 -1.64 -10.76 -0.10
C CYS A 46 -1.82 -12.16 -0.71
N ALA A 47 -2.94 -12.36 -1.41
CA ALA A 47 -3.28 -13.65 -2.01
C ALA A 47 -2.27 -14.09 -3.09
N THR A 48 -1.80 -13.16 -3.92
CA THR A 48 -0.83 -13.43 -4.99
C THR A 48 0.46 -14.04 -4.45
N GLN A 49 0.94 -13.53 -3.31
CA GLN A 49 2.18 -13.99 -2.69
C GLN A 49 1.95 -15.03 -1.58
N LYS A 50 0.69 -15.28 -1.19
CA LYS A 50 0.29 -16.13 -0.06
C LYS A 50 0.93 -15.73 1.26
N ILE A 51 1.07 -14.43 1.51
CA ILE A 51 1.68 -13.89 2.73
C ILE A 51 0.70 -13.08 3.57
N TYR A 52 0.81 -13.22 4.87
CA TYR A 52 0.26 -12.25 5.81
C TYR A 52 1.33 -11.23 6.19
N TYR A 53 0.94 -9.97 6.32
CA TYR A 53 1.85 -8.88 6.64
C TYR A 53 1.22 -7.95 7.68
N TYR A 54 2.07 -7.35 8.51
CA TYR A 54 1.71 -6.18 9.32
C TYR A 54 2.46 -4.98 8.75
N GLY A 55 1.75 -4.03 8.15
CA GLY A 55 2.38 -3.05 7.29
C GLY A 55 1.40 -2.16 6.53
N TYR A 56 1.88 -1.62 5.41
CA TYR A 56 1.06 -0.80 4.51
C TYR A 56 0.67 -1.60 3.28
N LYS A 57 -0.51 -1.29 2.73
CA LYS A 57 -0.90 -1.73 1.39
C LYS A 57 -0.71 -0.55 0.44
N LEU A 58 0.38 -0.57 -0.32
CA LEU A 58 0.67 0.47 -1.28
C LEU A 58 -0.17 0.26 -2.53
N HIS A 59 -0.62 1.36 -3.11
CA HIS A 59 -1.34 1.38 -4.37
C HIS A 59 -0.57 2.24 -5.37
N ALA A 60 -0.08 1.62 -6.44
CA ALA A 60 0.53 2.32 -7.56
C ALA A 60 -0.54 2.53 -8.63
N ILE A 61 -0.62 3.75 -9.16
CA ILE A 61 -1.51 4.11 -10.26
C ILE A 61 -0.62 4.50 -11.44
N CYS A 62 -0.77 3.79 -12.55
CA CYS A 62 -0.01 4.01 -13.77
C CYS A 62 -0.96 4.34 -14.93
N SER A 63 -0.53 5.23 -15.83
CA SER A 63 -1.17 5.40 -17.13
C SER A 63 -0.74 4.28 -18.08
N ILE A 64 -1.46 4.12 -19.20
CA ILE A 64 -1.12 3.15 -20.25
C ILE A 64 0.25 3.46 -20.89
N GLU A 65 0.64 4.73 -20.92
CA GLU A 65 1.95 5.20 -21.43
C GLU A 65 3.09 4.86 -20.46
N GLY A 66 2.78 4.33 -19.28
CA GLY A 66 3.74 3.99 -18.24
C GLY A 66 4.08 5.17 -17.34
N VAL A 67 5.17 5.03 -16.60
CA VAL A 67 5.73 6.07 -15.74
C VAL A 67 7.02 6.54 -16.42
N PHE A 68 7.04 7.78 -16.92
CA PHE A 68 8.26 8.43 -17.41
C PHE A 68 8.89 9.27 -16.30
#